data_AF-A0A9D6XMT8-F1
#
_entry.id   AF-A0A9D6XMT8-F1
#
_cell.length_a   1.000
_cell.length_b   1.000
_cell.length_c   1.000
_cell.angle_alpha   90.00
_cell.angle_beta   90.00
_cell.angle_gamma   90.00
#
_symmetry.space_group_name_H-M   'P 1'
#
loop_
_entity.id
_entity.type
_entity.pdbx_description
1 polymer ?
#
loop_
_entity_poly.entity_id
_entity_poly.type
_entity_poly.pdbx_seq_one_letter_code
_entity_poly.pdbx_strand_id
1 'polypeptide(L)'
;MENVQKTYLCQVSEELSCGACCGLYNVPNLSREGLFGLLSERTEKFATVPRTEKDIDEFGLMEKNRVNDRLRPCPEFHHCPFLGLVGEGRSRVGCLLHPLGSGNHGVDHRGLSWYGAFACQTYFCPTHRDLYDEYKKIVQAVRPDWYLYGLVITEKEMLENFFSAASARLGKPLTADFIAESPKRVEAVLEFLRLKESWPFRPKDSPRICHYFFRDGLYPDTPIPYGEMGADRSCLDPVLRALGSRISSALELDRAEEMIYGILEAVIS
;
A
#
# COMPACT_ATOMS: atom_id res chain seq x y z
N MET A 1 11.84 14.09 -26.89
CA MET A 1 11.34 13.20 -25.82
C MET A 1 10.83 14.11 -24.73
N GLU A 2 9.51 14.31 -24.66
CA GLU A 2 8.90 15.09 -23.58
C GLU A 2 9.31 14.47 -22.25
N ASN A 3 9.73 15.32 -21.33
CA ASN A 3 10.12 14.94 -19.99
C ASN A 3 8.83 14.58 -19.22
N VAL A 4 8.33 13.36 -19.42
CA VAL A 4 7.14 12.87 -18.72
C VAL A 4 7.47 12.87 -17.23
N GLN A 5 6.90 13.83 -16.50
CA GLN A 5 7.03 13.92 -15.06
C GLN A 5 6.43 12.66 -14.44
N LYS A 6 7.29 11.74 -13.98
CA LYS A 6 6.85 10.50 -13.34
C LYS A 6 6.02 10.82 -12.10
N THR A 7 4.91 10.12 -11.94
CA THR A 7 4.00 10.31 -10.80
C THR A 7 4.64 9.77 -9.52
N TYR A 8 4.89 10.65 -8.55
CA TYR A 8 5.46 10.29 -7.24
C TYR A 8 4.41 9.65 -6.34
N LEU A 9 4.75 8.54 -5.66
CA LEU A 9 3.76 7.72 -4.93
C LEU A 9 3.90 7.77 -3.39
N CYS A 10 5.07 8.13 -2.85
CA CYS A 10 5.34 7.92 -1.42
C CYS A 10 4.79 9.04 -0.52
N GLN A 11 4.90 10.30 -0.96
CA GLN A 11 4.47 11.51 -0.24
C GLN A 11 3.72 12.39 -1.25
N VAL A 12 2.42 12.12 -1.46
CA VAL A 12 1.66 12.69 -2.58
C VAL A 12 1.08 14.05 -2.24
N SER A 13 0.45 14.17 -1.07
CA SER A 13 -0.15 15.40 -0.55
C SER A 13 -0.14 15.39 0.99
N GLU A 14 -0.73 16.38 1.65
CA GLU A 14 -0.86 16.43 3.12
C GLU A 14 -1.78 15.33 3.69
N GLU A 15 -2.64 14.74 2.86
CA GLU A 15 -3.55 13.67 3.30
C GLU A 15 -3.19 12.29 2.71
N LEU A 16 -2.33 12.24 1.69
CA LEU A 16 -2.05 11.03 0.92
C LEU A 16 -0.57 10.67 0.89
N SER A 17 -0.23 9.49 1.43
CA SER A 17 1.14 8.99 1.52
C SER A 17 1.16 7.47 1.74
N CYS A 18 2.28 6.83 1.45
CA CYS A 18 2.48 5.40 1.64
C CYS A 18 3.72 5.12 2.51
N GLY A 19 3.58 4.22 3.47
CA GLY A 19 4.66 3.74 4.36
C GLY A 19 5.08 2.29 4.11
N ALA A 20 4.61 1.65 3.04
CA ALA A 20 4.80 0.21 2.82
C ALA A 20 6.27 -0.21 2.72
N CYS A 21 7.10 0.55 2.00
CA CYS A 21 8.55 0.32 1.90
C CYS A 21 9.31 0.53 3.22
N CYS A 22 8.72 1.28 4.16
CA CYS A 22 9.25 1.43 5.50
C CYS A 22 8.75 0.34 6.46
N GLY A 23 8.00 -0.65 5.95
CA GLY A 23 7.48 -1.77 6.74
C GLY A 23 6.26 -1.43 7.60
N LEU A 24 5.48 -0.41 7.24
CA LEU A 24 4.26 -0.02 7.97
C LEU A 24 3.30 -1.20 8.20
N TYR A 25 3.11 -2.01 7.17
CA TYR A 25 2.22 -3.16 7.18
C TYR A 25 2.90 -4.45 7.61
N ASN A 26 4.10 -4.36 8.19
CA ASN A 26 4.84 -5.48 8.73
C ASN A 26 4.91 -5.41 10.26
N VAL A 27 3.74 -5.26 10.89
CA VAL A 27 3.56 -5.21 12.35
C VAL A 27 2.38 -6.10 12.75
N PRO A 28 2.25 -6.50 14.03
CA PRO A 28 1.23 -7.49 14.43
C PRO A 28 -0.21 -7.05 14.25
N ASN A 29 -0.52 -5.76 14.48
CA ASN A 29 -1.86 -5.21 14.32
C ASN A 29 -1.92 -4.32 13.07
N LEU A 30 -2.56 -4.83 12.02
CA LEU A 30 -2.69 -4.16 10.72
C LEU A 30 -4.01 -3.37 10.58
N SER A 31 -4.84 -3.31 11.63
CA SER A 31 -6.06 -2.51 11.56
C SER A 31 -5.71 -1.03 11.41
N ARG A 32 -6.60 -0.26 10.78
CA ARG A 32 -6.44 1.18 10.61
C ARG A 32 -6.20 1.89 11.93
N GLU A 33 -6.97 1.55 12.95
CA GLU A 33 -6.87 2.11 14.31
C GLU A 33 -5.56 1.71 14.98
N GLY A 34 -5.13 0.45 14.82
CA GLY A 34 -3.89 -0.07 15.37
C GLY A 34 -2.66 0.62 14.79
N LEU A 35 -2.62 0.75 13.46
CA LEU A 35 -1.55 1.46 12.78
C LEU A 35 -1.55 2.96 13.11
N PHE A 36 -2.72 3.60 13.13
CA PHE A 36 -2.84 5.00 13.50
C PHE A 36 -2.35 5.25 14.93
N GLY A 37 -2.73 4.40 15.88
CA GLY A 37 -2.28 4.47 17.28
C GLY A 37 -0.77 4.31 17.40
N LEU A 38 -0.19 3.30 16.73
CA LEU A 38 1.26 3.09 16.69
C LEU A 38 2.01 4.31 16.14
N LEU A 39 1.55 4.84 15.01
CA LEU A 39 2.19 5.99 14.36
C LEU A 39 2.06 7.27 15.19
N SER A 40 0.89 7.51 15.79
CA SER A 40 0.63 8.65 16.67
C SER A 40 1.55 8.62 17.89
N GLU A 41 1.59 7.48 18.59
CA GLU A 41 2.43 7.30 19.77
C GLU A 41 3.92 7.49 19.44
N ARG A 42 4.40 6.93 18.33
CA ARG A 42 5.78 7.14 17.87
C ARG A 42 6.09 8.60 17.61
N THR A 43 5.16 9.29 16.95
CA THR A 43 5.31 10.72 16.60
C THR A 43 5.39 11.58 17.86
N GLU A 44 4.50 11.33 18.82
CA GLU A 44 4.45 12.07 20.09
C GLU A 44 5.70 11.83 20.93
N LYS A 45 6.13 10.57 21.07
CA LYS A 45 7.36 10.25 21.80
C LYS A 45 8.58 10.83 21.10
N PHE A 46 8.69 10.70 19.79
CA PHE A 46 9.85 11.24 19.06
C PHE A 46 9.89 12.76 19.11
N ALA A 47 8.76 13.46 19.25
CA ALA A 47 8.74 14.90 19.41
C ALA A 47 9.48 15.38 20.68
N THR A 48 9.62 14.53 21.71
CA THR A 48 10.35 14.85 22.93
C THR A 48 11.81 14.38 22.93
N VAL A 49 12.25 13.67 21.90
CA VAL A 49 13.61 13.12 21.78
C VAL A 49 14.58 14.23 21.35
N PRO A 50 15.67 14.53 22.08
CA PRO A 50 16.68 15.44 21.59
C PRO A 50 17.28 14.95 20.25
N ARG A 51 17.58 15.86 19.31
CA ARG A 51 18.12 15.49 17.99
C ARG A 51 19.64 15.23 18.03
N THR A 52 20.09 14.45 19.00
CA THR A 52 21.45 13.91 19.02
C THR A 52 21.43 12.48 18.46
N GLU A 53 22.56 12.03 17.91
CA GLU A 53 22.68 10.66 17.37
C GLU A 53 22.32 9.61 18.43
N LYS A 54 22.87 9.77 19.64
CA LYS A 54 22.63 8.87 20.78
C LYS A 54 21.14 8.77 21.12
N ASP A 55 20.46 9.90 21.28
CA ASP A 55 19.05 9.92 21.70
C ASP A 55 18.13 9.35 20.61
N ILE A 56 18.44 9.59 19.34
CA ILE A 56 17.71 9.01 18.19
C ILE A 56 17.92 7.49 18.13
N ASP A 57 19.14 7.01 18.30
CA ASP A 57 19.47 5.58 18.31
C ASP A 57 18.78 4.86 19.47
N GLU A 58 18.78 5.45 20.67
CA GLU A 58 18.08 4.92 21.84
C GLU A 58 16.57 4.79 21.59
N PHE A 59 15.95 5.83 20.99
CA PHE A 59 14.55 5.77 20.58
C PHE A 59 14.31 4.64 19.56
N GLY A 60 15.16 4.53 18.53
CA GLY A 60 15.05 3.51 17.50
C GLY A 60 15.13 2.08 18.07
N LEU A 61 16.05 1.85 19.00
CA LEU A 61 16.21 0.56 19.68
C LEU A 61 15.00 0.24 20.56
N MET A 62 14.51 1.24 21.32
CA MET A 62 13.31 1.08 22.14
C MET A 62 12.11 0.67 21.28
N GLU A 63 11.81 1.41 20.22
CA GLU A 63 10.66 1.13 19.35
C GLU A 63 10.79 -0.19 18.59
N LYS A 64 12.00 -0.57 18.17
CA LYS A 64 12.25 -1.90 17.60
C LYS A 64 11.91 -3.01 18.59
N ASN A 65 12.33 -2.88 19.84
CA ASN A 65 12.12 -3.89 20.88
C ASN A 65 10.64 -4.00 21.34
N ARG A 66 9.81 -2.99 21.06
CA ARG A 66 8.36 -3.03 21.35
C ARG A 66 7.60 -3.93 20.39
N VAL A 67 8.08 -4.08 19.15
CA VAL A 67 7.42 -4.91 18.15
C VAL A 67 7.91 -6.34 18.29
N ASN A 68 6.99 -7.26 18.63
CA ASN A 68 7.32 -8.67 18.70
C ASN A 68 7.57 -9.23 17.29
N ASP A 69 8.83 -9.46 16.95
CA ASP A 69 9.26 -9.98 15.65
C ASP A 69 8.57 -11.29 15.25
N ARG A 70 8.18 -12.13 16.22
CA ARG A 70 7.50 -13.41 15.95
C ARG A 70 6.06 -13.25 15.47
N LEU A 71 5.48 -12.07 15.64
CA LEU A 71 4.10 -11.77 15.26
C LEU A 71 4.01 -10.92 13.98
N ARG A 72 5.16 -10.63 13.35
CA ARG A 72 5.19 -9.86 12.10
C ARG A 72 4.85 -10.76 10.90
N PRO A 73 4.06 -10.27 9.92
CA PRO A 73 3.75 -11.03 8.70
C PRO A 73 4.99 -11.48 7.91
N CYS A 74 6.02 -10.63 7.88
CA CYS A 74 7.25 -10.88 7.15
C CYS A 74 8.50 -10.62 8.03
N PRO A 75 8.95 -11.56 8.87
CA PRO A 75 10.06 -11.34 9.82
C PRO A 75 11.36 -10.81 9.19
N GLU A 76 11.73 -11.26 7.99
CA GLU A 76 12.95 -10.83 7.26
C GLU A 76 12.84 -9.42 6.69
N PHE A 77 11.63 -8.88 6.56
CA PHE A 77 11.43 -7.50 6.10
C PHE A 77 11.57 -6.53 7.26
N HIS A 78 12.37 -5.48 7.13
CA HIS A 78 12.52 -4.51 8.22
C HIS A 78 11.26 -3.66 8.40
N HIS A 79 10.90 -3.37 9.66
CA HIS A 79 9.91 -2.36 10.01
C HIS A 79 10.66 -1.16 10.62
N CYS A 80 10.50 0.03 10.03
CA CYS A 80 11.22 1.20 10.49
C CYS A 80 10.61 1.73 11.80
N PRO A 81 11.39 1.88 12.88
CA PRO A 81 10.89 2.45 14.13
C PRO A 81 10.60 3.95 14.02
N PHE A 82 11.17 4.62 13.02
CA PHE A 82 11.03 6.06 12.79
C PHE A 82 9.93 6.43 11.79
N LEU A 83 9.05 5.49 11.46
CA LEU A 83 7.83 5.80 10.71
C LEU A 83 6.78 6.35 11.69
N GLY A 84 6.22 7.51 11.38
CA GLY A 84 5.20 8.19 12.19
C GLY A 84 4.23 8.98 11.31
N LEU A 85 3.44 9.84 11.95
CA LEU A 85 2.57 10.83 11.31
C LEU A 85 3.35 12.13 11.09
N VAL A 86 3.27 12.68 9.89
CA VAL A 86 3.98 13.90 9.48
C VAL A 86 3.01 14.91 8.85
N GLY A 87 3.49 16.12 8.58
CA GLY A 87 2.67 17.24 8.12
C GLY A 87 2.01 17.99 9.28
N GLU A 88 1.44 19.16 8.98
CA GLU A 88 0.85 20.04 10.00
C GLU A 88 -0.33 19.37 10.72
N GLY A 89 -1.17 18.67 9.97
CA GLY A 89 -2.34 17.97 10.50
C GLY A 89 -2.05 16.57 11.06
N ARG A 90 -0.80 16.09 10.99
CA ARG A 90 -0.44 14.68 11.30
C ARG A 90 -1.38 13.67 10.61
N SER A 91 -1.82 13.99 9.40
CA SER A 91 -2.84 13.25 8.64
C SER A 91 -2.25 12.20 7.70
N ARG A 92 -0.92 12.12 7.59
CA ARG A 92 -0.22 11.27 6.65
C ARG A 92 0.99 10.60 7.27
N VAL A 93 1.39 9.46 6.72
CA VAL A 93 2.54 8.68 7.21
C VAL A 93 3.84 9.20 6.61
N GLY A 94 4.92 9.19 7.38
CA GLY A 94 6.22 9.66 6.90
C GLY A 94 7.36 9.39 7.87
N CYS A 95 8.57 9.74 7.43
CA CYS A 95 9.79 9.50 8.18
C CYS A 95 10.05 10.63 9.18
N LEU A 96 10.13 10.29 10.46
CA LEU A 96 10.43 11.21 11.56
C LEU A 96 11.87 11.73 11.51
N LEU A 97 12.78 11.02 10.81
CA LEU A 97 14.18 11.43 10.60
C LEU A 97 14.40 12.31 9.38
N HIS A 98 13.37 12.54 8.56
CA HIS A 98 13.50 13.33 7.34
C HIS A 98 13.91 14.77 7.66
N PRO A 99 14.75 15.47 6.87
CA PRO A 99 15.16 16.84 7.17
C PRO A 99 14.01 17.86 7.28
N LEU A 100 12.89 17.57 6.62
CA LEU A 100 11.65 18.36 6.73
C LEU A 100 10.75 17.93 7.91
N GLY A 101 11.18 16.96 8.71
CA GLY A 101 10.48 16.50 9.89
C GLY A 101 10.52 17.54 11.01
N SER A 102 9.46 17.56 11.82
CA SER A 102 9.34 18.49 12.95
C SER A 102 10.51 18.34 13.93
N GLY A 103 11.14 19.45 14.28
CA GLY A 103 12.28 19.50 15.20
C GLY A 103 13.63 19.10 14.59
N ASN A 104 13.70 18.73 13.30
CA ASN A 104 14.96 18.31 12.67
C ASN A 104 15.76 19.49 12.09
N HIS A 105 15.15 20.66 11.94
CA HIS A 105 15.83 21.89 11.52
C HIS A 105 16.65 21.75 10.21
N GLY A 106 16.16 20.95 9.26
CA GLY A 106 16.84 20.72 7.98
C GLY A 106 17.96 19.68 8.02
N VAL A 107 18.28 19.11 9.19
CA VAL A 107 19.30 18.05 9.33
C VAL A 107 18.71 16.70 8.89
N ASP A 108 19.39 16.03 7.97
CA ASP A 108 18.98 14.70 7.50
C ASP A 108 19.47 13.61 8.43
N HIS A 109 18.61 13.19 9.36
CA HIS A 109 18.92 12.12 10.31
C HIS A 109 18.67 10.72 9.75
N ARG A 110 18.24 10.56 8.48
CA ARG A 110 17.93 9.24 7.90
C ARG A 110 19.12 8.30 7.86
N GLY A 111 20.35 8.82 7.98
CA GLY A 111 21.56 8.04 8.18
C GLY A 111 21.52 7.11 9.41
N LEU A 112 20.71 7.44 10.42
CA LEU A 112 20.51 6.66 11.65
C LEU A 112 19.41 5.59 11.52
N SER A 113 18.72 5.53 10.38
CA SER A 113 17.77 4.45 10.11
C SER A 113 18.48 3.17 9.67
N TRP A 114 17.83 2.02 9.80
CA TRP A 114 18.38 0.72 9.39
C TRP A 114 18.82 0.69 7.91
N TYR A 115 18.01 1.27 7.03
CA TYR A 115 18.30 1.33 5.59
C TYR A 115 19.37 2.39 5.26
N GLY A 116 19.61 3.35 6.16
CA GLY A 116 20.44 4.52 5.90
C GLY A 116 19.80 5.52 4.94
N ALA A 117 20.41 6.72 4.84
CA ALA A 117 19.89 7.82 4.02
C ALA A 117 19.82 7.47 2.53
N PHE A 118 20.87 6.84 1.98
CA PHE A 118 20.96 6.56 0.55
C PHE A 118 19.84 5.62 0.06
N ALA A 119 19.61 4.50 0.73
CA ALA A 119 18.55 3.57 0.34
C ALA A 119 17.16 4.20 0.52
N CYS A 120 16.94 4.94 1.62
CA CYS A 120 15.68 5.64 1.85
C CYS A 120 15.36 6.70 0.78
N GLN A 121 16.39 7.33 0.19
CA GLN A 121 16.21 8.36 -0.84
C GLN A 121 16.04 7.80 -2.25
N THR A 122 16.64 6.63 -2.53
CA THR A 122 16.77 6.11 -3.91
C THR A 122 15.87 4.91 -4.19
N TYR A 123 15.34 4.25 -3.16
CA TYR A 123 14.47 3.10 -3.34
C TYR A 123 13.06 3.52 -3.81
N PHE A 124 12.62 2.89 -4.89
CA PHE A 124 11.26 2.98 -5.42
C PHE A 124 10.70 1.59 -5.67
N CYS A 125 9.48 1.32 -5.18
CA CYS A 125 8.84 0.02 -5.34
C CYS A 125 8.49 -0.29 -6.81
N PRO A 126 8.19 -1.55 -7.16
CA PRO A 126 7.79 -1.93 -8.52
C PRO A 126 6.62 -1.10 -9.07
N THR A 127 5.61 -0.77 -8.26
CA THR A 127 4.50 0.10 -8.71
C THR A 127 5.02 1.47 -9.16
N HIS A 128 5.90 2.10 -8.37
CA HIS A 128 6.42 3.43 -8.73
C HIS A 128 7.20 3.40 -10.05
N ARG A 129 8.01 2.36 -10.26
CA ARG A 129 8.86 2.22 -11.44
C ARG A 129 8.10 1.82 -12.70
N ASP A 130 7.16 0.88 -12.54
CA ASP A 130 6.70 0.04 -13.65
C ASP A 130 5.18 0.11 -13.89
N LEU A 131 4.36 0.63 -12.95
CA LEU A 131 2.93 0.86 -13.23
C LEU A 131 2.79 2.04 -14.21
N TYR A 132 1.80 1.97 -15.10
CA TYR A 132 1.44 3.09 -15.98
C TYR A 132 1.13 4.34 -15.16
N ASP A 133 1.69 5.49 -15.57
CA ASP A 133 1.51 6.76 -14.85
C ASP A 133 0.05 7.16 -14.74
N GLU A 134 -0.77 6.85 -15.73
CA GLU A 134 -2.19 7.16 -15.70
C GLU A 134 -2.93 6.37 -14.61
N TYR A 135 -2.57 5.11 -14.38
CA TYR A 135 -3.15 4.30 -13.32
C TYR A 135 -2.72 4.78 -11.92
N LYS A 136 -1.49 5.29 -11.80
CA LYS A 136 -1.04 5.98 -10.57
C LYS A 136 -1.91 7.20 -10.29
N LYS A 137 -2.17 8.03 -11.31
CA LYS A 137 -3.01 9.22 -11.19
C LYS A 137 -4.45 8.87 -10.84
N ILE A 138 -5.03 7.81 -11.41
CA ILE A 138 -6.38 7.35 -11.05
C ILE A 138 -6.48 7.06 -9.55
N VAL A 139 -5.54 6.28 -8.99
CA VAL A 139 -5.53 5.96 -7.55
C VAL A 139 -5.36 7.23 -6.69
N GLN A 140 -4.56 8.20 -7.13
CA GLN A 140 -4.40 9.48 -6.41
C GLN A 140 -5.63 10.39 -6.52
N ALA A 141 -6.30 10.41 -7.68
CA ALA A 141 -7.43 11.27 -7.99
C ALA A 141 -8.67 10.92 -7.17
N VAL A 142 -8.86 9.64 -6.85
CA VAL A 142 -9.98 9.20 -5.99
C VAL A 142 -9.73 9.45 -4.50
N ARG A 143 -8.55 9.99 -4.14
CA ARG A 143 -8.17 10.43 -2.78
C ARG A 143 -8.55 9.41 -1.69
N PRO A 144 -8.09 8.15 -1.78
CA PRO A 144 -8.23 7.24 -0.66
C PRO A 144 -7.50 7.83 0.56
N ASP A 145 -7.85 7.45 1.78
CA ASP A 145 -7.04 7.85 2.93
C ASP A 145 -5.66 7.16 2.90
N TRP A 146 -4.71 7.62 3.72
CA TRP A 146 -3.35 7.05 3.75
C TRP A 146 -3.34 5.53 4.00
N TYR A 147 -4.32 5.01 4.75
CA TYR A 147 -4.38 3.61 5.13
C TYR A 147 -4.70 2.75 3.93
N LEU A 148 -5.82 3.03 3.28
CA LEU A 148 -6.24 2.32 2.08
C LEU A 148 -5.23 2.52 0.96
N TYR A 149 -4.74 3.75 0.76
CA TYR A 149 -3.75 4.05 -0.26
C TYR A 149 -2.49 3.20 -0.12
N GLY A 150 -1.90 3.12 1.08
CA GLY A 150 -0.69 2.35 1.28
C GLY A 150 -0.90 0.84 1.17
N LEU A 151 -2.11 0.33 1.45
CA LEU A 151 -2.47 -1.08 1.26
C LEU A 151 -2.55 -1.47 -0.21
N VAL A 152 -3.04 -0.58 -1.07
CA VAL A 152 -3.30 -0.87 -2.49
C VAL A 152 -2.17 -0.44 -3.41
N ILE A 153 -1.44 0.63 -3.10
CA ILE A 153 -0.51 1.23 -4.07
C ILE A 153 0.69 0.33 -4.37
N THR A 154 1.03 -0.62 -3.49
CA THR A 154 2.08 -1.61 -3.77
C THR A 154 1.59 -2.78 -4.63
N GLU A 155 0.29 -2.93 -4.84
CA GLU A 155 -0.35 -4.01 -5.60
C GLU A 155 -0.31 -3.73 -7.11
N LYS A 156 0.89 -3.63 -7.69
CA LYS A 156 1.08 -3.29 -9.12
C LYS A 156 0.21 -4.17 -10.03
N GLU A 157 0.27 -5.49 -9.85
CA GLU A 157 -0.43 -6.43 -10.74
C GLU A 157 -1.95 -6.33 -10.60
N MET A 158 -2.45 -6.13 -9.38
CA MET A 158 -3.89 -5.90 -9.13
C MET A 158 -4.38 -4.65 -9.86
N LEU A 159 -3.69 -3.52 -9.67
CA LEU A 159 -4.06 -2.24 -10.26
C LEU A 159 -3.97 -2.29 -11.79
N GLU A 160 -2.88 -2.84 -12.32
CA GLU A 160 -2.65 -2.93 -13.75
C GLU A 160 -3.67 -3.83 -14.46
N ASN A 161 -3.98 -5.00 -13.91
CA ASN A 161 -4.94 -5.92 -14.53
C ASN A 161 -6.36 -5.35 -14.46
N PHE A 162 -6.76 -4.74 -13.34
CA PHE A 162 -8.09 -4.15 -13.21
C PHE A 162 -8.29 -2.97 -14.17
N PHE A 163 -7.39 -1.98 -14.16
CA PHE A 163 -7.56 -0.81 -15.02
C PHE A 163 -7.34 -1.11 -16.51
N SER A 164 -6.53 -2.11 -16.85
CA SER A 164 -6.41 -2.57 -18.24
C SER A 164 -7.67 -3.30 -18.69
N ALA A 165 -8.29 -4.11 -17.83
CA ALA A 165 -9.57 -4.75 -18.12
C ALA A 165 -10.70 -3.72 -18.30
N ALA A 166 -10.71 -2.65 -17.50
CA ALA A 166 -11.63 -1.53 -17.66
C ALA A 166 -11.39 -0.76 -18.98
N SER A 167 -10.13 -0.43 -19.29
CA SER A 167 -9.77 0.25 -20.54
C SER A 167 -10.18 -0.56 -21.78
N ALA A 168 -9.95 -1.88 -21.74
CA ALA A 168 -10.32 -2.79 -22.82
C ALA A 168 -11.83 -2.80 -23.06
N ARG A 169 -12.65 -2.82 -22.00
CA ARG A 169 -14.12 -2.78 -22.09
C ARG A 169 -14.64 -1.42 -22.55
N LEU A 170 -14.02 -0.34 -22.06
CA LEU A 170 -14.34 1.03 -22.46
C LEU A 170 -13.98 1.30 -23.94
N GLY A 171 -13.09 0.49 -24.53
CA GLY A 171 -12.62 0.64 -25.91
C GLY A 171 -11.64 1.81 -26.12
N LYS A 172 -11.17 2.43 -25.05
CA LYS A 172 -10.19 3.53 -25.05
C LYS A 172 -9.41 3.55 -23.72
N PRO A 173 -8.24 4.22 -23.65
CA PRO A 173 -7.48 4.33 -22.41
C PRO A 173 -8.31 4.93 -21.28
N LEU A 174 -8.31 4.29 -20.12
CA LEU A 174 -8.89 4.84 -18.89
C LEU A 174 -7.97 5.92 -18.33
N THR A 175 -8.51 7.11 -18.04
CA THR A 175 -7.74 8.26 -17.53
C THR A 175 -8.26 8.72 -16.17
N ALA A 176 -7.42 9.39 -15.39
CA ALA A 176 -7.79 10.00 -14.12
C ALA A 176 -8.91 11.03 -14.31
N ASP A 177 -8.86 11.82 -15.40
CA ASP A 177 -9.90 12.80 -15.74
C ASP A 177 -11.24 12.11 -16.01
N PHE A 178 -11.26 11.03 -16.78
CA PHE A 178 -12.48 10.27 -17.06
C PHE A 178 -13.14 9.72 -15.79
N ILE A 179 -12.33 9.28 -14.82
CA ILE A 179 -12.81 8.84 -13.51
C ILE A 179 -13.36 10.04 -12.71
N ALA A 180 -12.61 11.14 -12.66
CA ALA A 180 -12.96 12.33 -11.88
C ALA A 180 -14.22 13.06 -12.38
N GLU A 181 -14.58 12.92 -13.66
CA GLU A 181 -15.80 13.49 -14.26
C GLU A 181 -17.10 12.98 -13.63
N SER A 182 -17.09 11.83 -12.95
CA SER A 182 -18.28 11.21 -12.39
C SER A 182 -18.05 10.73 -10.95
N PRO A 183 -18.80 11.26 -9.96
CA PRO A 183 -18.74 10.76 -8.58
C PRO A 183 -19.02 9.26 -8.47
N LYS A 184 -19.82 8.69 -9.38
CA LYS A 184 -20.09 7.25 -9.43
C LYS A 184 -18.85 6.45 -9.80
N ARG A 185 -18.04 6.94 -10.75
CA ARG A 185 -16.80 6.28 -11.16
C ARG A 185 -15.72 6.38 -10.09
N VAL A 186 -15.63 7.55 -9.44
CA VAL A 186 -14.78 7.74 -8.26
C VAL A 186 -15.14 6.72 -7.17
N GLU A 187 -16.43 6.58 -6.85
CA GLU A 187 -16.88 5.63 -5.84
C GLU A 187 -16.66 4.18 -6.27
N ALA A 188 -16.87 3.82 -7.54
CA ALA A 188 -16.59 2.48 -8.05
C ALA A 188 -15.11 2.11 -7.95
N VAL A 189 -14.20 3.04 -8.27
CA VAL A 189 -12.76 2.80 -8.05
C VAL A 189 -12.47 2.66 -6.56
N LEU A 190 -13.05 3.49 -5.69
CA LEU A 190 -12.87 3.36 -4.24
C LEU A 190 -13.40 2.02 -3.72
N GLU A 191 -14.54 1.54 -4.22
CA GLU A 191 -15.11 0.23 -3.91
C GLU A 191 -14.13 -0.90 -4.29
N PHE A 192 -13.54 -0.83 -5.48
CA PHE A 192 -12.50 -1.77 -5.90
C PHE A 192 -11.30 -1.75 -4.95
N LEU A 193 -10.80 -0.58 -4.59
CA LEU A 193 -9.66 -0.45 -3.68
C LEU A 193 -10.01 -1.03 -2.29
N ARG A 194 -11.20 -0.76 -1.76
CA ARG A 194 -11.69 -1.25 -0.46
C ARG A 194 -11.84 -2.77 -0.40
N LEU A 195 -11.86 -3.48 -1.54
CA LEU A 195 -11.75 -4.94 -1.53
C LEU A 195 -10.48 -5.40 -0.80
N LYS A 196 -9.39 -4.61 -0.78
CA LYS A 196 -8.21 -4.97 0.03
C LYS A 196 -8.51 -5.03 1.53
N GLU A 197 -9.51 -4.33 2.04
CA GLU A 197 -9.93 -4.35 3.44
C GLU A 197 -10.98 -5.42 3.72
N SER A 198 -12.00 -5.52 2.86
CA SER A 198 -13.23 -6.27 3.16
C SER A 198 -13.50 -7.46 2.23
N TRP A 199 -12.48 -8.00 1.55
CA TRP A 199 -12.67 -9.14 0.64
C TRP A 199 -13.24 -10.38 1.35
N PRO A 200 -14.45 -10.85 1.00
CA PRO A 200 -15.11 -11.93 1.75
C PRO A 200 -14.50 -13.31 1.52
N PHE A 201 -13.75 -13.51 0.42
CA PHE A 201 -13.09 -14.78 0.10
C PHE A 201 -11.66 -14.85 0.67
N ARG A 202 -11.29 -13.94 1.57
CA ARG A 202 -10.03 -14.00 2.33
C ARG A 202 -10.27 -14.70 3.68
N PRO A 203 -9.40 -15.64 4.09
CA PRO A 203 -9.45 -16.18 5.46
C PRO A 203 -9.29 -15.07 6.50
N LYS A 204 -10.07 -15.13 7.59
CA LYS A 204 -10.07 -14.12 8.66
C LYS A 204 -8.74 -14.01 9.40
N ASP A 205 -7.97 -15.08 9.43
CA ASP A 205 -6.66 -15.21 10.06
C ASP A 205 -5.49 -14.93 9.08
N SER A 206 -5.79 -14.54 7.83
CA SER A 206 -4.77 -14.30 6.83
C SER A 206 -3.94 -13.06 7.17
N PRO A 207 -2.61 -13.18 7.36
CA PRO A 207 -1.75 -12.02 7.53
C PRO A 207 -1.54 -11.22 6.22
N ARG A 208 -2.06 -11.72 5.09
CA ARG A 208 -1.82 -11.19 3.74
C ARG A 208 -2.78 -10.07 3.34
N ILE A 209 -3.10 -9.18 4.28
CA ILE A 209 -3.63 -7.86 3.91
C ILE A 209 -2.50 -7.05 3.26
N CYS A 210 -1.27 -7.21 3.75
CA CYS A 210 -0.05 -6.61 3.20
C CYS A 210 0.47 -7.36 1.97
N HIS A 211 0.88 -6.62 0.94
CA HIS A 211 1.62 -7.14 -0.20
C HIS A 211 3.13 -7.09 0.04
N TYR A 212 3.79 -8.24 -0.13
CA TYR A 212 5.25 -8.32 -0.14
C TYR A 212 5.79 -8.13 -1.56
N PHE A 213 6.18 -6.89 -1.88
CA PHE A 213 6.57 -6.49 -3.24
C PHE A 213 8.07 -6.69 -3.56
N PHE A 214 8.86 -7.25 -2.64
CA PHE A 214 10.24 -7.61 -2.94
C PHE A 214 10.23 -8.91 -3.76
N ARG A 215 10.68 -8.84 -5.01
CA ARG A 215 10.67 -9.97 -5.95
C ARG A 215 11.86 -10.91 -5.72
N ASP A 216 12.16 -11.23 -4.48
CA ASP A 216 13.24 -12.15 -4.07
C ASP A 216 12.73 -13.59 -3.83
N GLY A 217 11.41 -13.79 -3.87
CA GLY A 217 10.78 -15.09 -3.73
C GLY A 217 10.60 -15.56 -2.28
N LEU A 218 10.90 -14.74 -1.27
CA LEU A 218 10.77 -15.12 0.13
C LEU A 218 9.31 -15.32 0.57
N TYR A 219 8.38 -14.54 0.00
CA TYR A 219 6.96 -14.60 0.34
C TYR A 219 6.09 -14.73 -0.92
N PRO A 220 6.08 -15.89 -1.58
CA PRO A 220 5.30 -16.07 -2.80
C PRO A 220 3.80 -15.97 -2.50
N ASP A 221 3.05 -15.43 -3.46
CA ASP A 221 1.59 -15.44 -3.41
C ASP A 221 1.05 -16.84 -3.55
N THR A 222 0.06 -17.19 -2.73
CA THR A 222 -0.60 -18.49 -2.82
C THR A 222 -1.37 -18.59 -4.13
N PRO A 223 -1.15 -19.64 -4.94
CA PRO A 223 -1.94 -19.86 -6.16
C PRO A 223 -3.38 -20.28 -5.81
N ILE A 224 -4.30 -19.99 -6.72
CA ILE A 224 -5.69 -20.48 -6.65
C ILE A 224 -5.75 -21.83 -7.39
N PRO A 225 -6.25 -22.91 -6.78
CA PRO A 225 -6.22 -24.26 -7.36
C PRO A 225 -7.36 -24.49 -8.37
N TYR A 226 -7.36 -23.75 -9.48
CA TYR A 226 -8.41 -23.81 -10.51
C TYR A 226 -8.74 -25.24 -10.98
N GLY A 227 -7.72 -26.06 -11.23
CA GLY A 227 -7.90 -27.45 -11.68
C GLY A 227 -8.62 -28.35 -10.67
N GLU A 228 -8.45 -28.12 -9.36
CA GLU A 228 -9.17 -28.88 -8.32
C GLU A 228 -10.65 -28.52 -8.28
N MET A 229 -11.00 -27.30 -8.72
CA MET A 229 -12.37 -26.82 -8.85
C MET A 229 -13.01 -27.22 -10.19
N GLY A 230 -12.26 -27.85 -11.10
CA GLY A 230 -12.71 -28.12 -12.47
C GLY A 230 -12.95 -26.86 -13.31
N ALA A 231 -12.28 -25.76 -12.96
CA ALA A 231 -12.41 -24.46 -13.61
C ALA A 231 -11.16 -24.10 -14.41
N ASP A 232 -11.34 -23.30 -15.46
CA ASP A 232 -10.23 -22.63 -16.14
C ASP A 232 -9.66 -21.50 -15.28
N ARG A 233 -8.42 -21.11 -15.56
CA ARG A 233 -7.79 -19.97 -14.88
C ARG A 233 -8.53 -18.68 -15.23
N SER A 234 -8.99 -17.97 -14.21
CA SER A 234 -9.61 -16.65 -14.35
C SER A 234 -8.69 -15.62 -14.98
N CYS A 235 -9.23 -14.75 -15.85
CA CYS A 235 -8.50 -13.56 -16.29
C CYS A 235 -8.30 -12.53 -15.16
N LEU A 236 -9.05 -12.66 -14.07
CA LEU A 236 -8.89 -11.85 -12.84
C LEU A 236 -7.94 -12.49 -11.83
N ASP A 237 -7.23 -13.57 -12.18
CA ASP A 237 -6.29 -14.26 -11.27
C ASP A 237 -5.31 -13.31 -10.55
N PRO A 238 -4.67 -12.33 -11.22
CA PRO A 238 -3.79 -11.39 -10.52
C PRO A 238 -4.51 -10.56 -9.44
N VAL A 239 -5.76 -10.15 -9.70
CA VAL A 239 -6.59 -9.42 -8.75
C VAL A 239 -7.02 -10.32 -7.60
N LEU A 240 -7.51 -11.52 -7.90
CA LEU A 240 -7.95 -12.49 -6.88
C LEU A 240 -6.80 -12.89 -5.94
N ARG A 241 -5.59 -13.08 -6.48
CA ARG A 241 -4.39 -13.41 -5.69
C ARG A 241 -3.95 -12.24 -4.80
N ALA A 242 -3.93 -11.01 -5.32
CA ALA A 242 -3.63 -9.81 -4.53
C ALA A 242 -4.65 -9.55 -3.41
N LEU A 243 -5.92 -9.90 -3.64
CA LEU A 243 -6.97 -9.88 -2.63
C LEU A 243 -6.82 -11.02 -1.60
N GLY A 244 -5.82 -11.90 -1.73
CA GLY A 244 -5.54 -12.98 -0.78
C GLY A 244 -6.61 -14.08 -0.79
N SER A 245 -7.23 -14.31 -1.94
CA SER A 245 -8.36 -15.23 -2.06
C SER A 245 -8.01 -16.67 -1.66
N ARG A 246 -8.97 -17.33 -1.02
CA ARG A 246 -9.05 -18.78 -0.84
C ARG A 246 -10.41 -19.23 -1.33
N ILE A 247 -10.41 -19.78 -2.53
CA ILE A 247 -11.61 -20.20 -3.25
C ILE A 247 -11.53 -21.72 -3.37
N SER A 248 -12.59 -22.40 -2.94
CA SER A 248 -12.66 -23.86 -2.81
C SER A 248 -13.64 -24.52 -3.77
N SER A 249 -14.43 -23.73 -4.51
CA SER A 249 -15.40 -24.23 -5.47
C SER A 249 -15.60 -23.28 -6.64
N ALA A 250 -16.07 -23.81 -7.77
CA ALA A 250 -16.46 -23.01 -8.93
C ALA A 250 -17.51 -21.94 -8.58
N LEU A 251 -18.48 -22.26 -7.72
CA LEU A 251 -19.49 -21.29 -7.29
C LEU A 251 -18.91 -20.10 -6.50
N GLU A 252 -17.89 -20.34 -5.66
CA GLU A 252 -17.19 -19.25 -4.97
C GLU A 252 -16.36 -18.42 -5.96
N LEU A 253 -15.77 -19.06 -6.96
CA LEU A 253 -15.04 -18.37 -8.03
C LEU A 253 -15.98 -17.45 -8.81
N ASP A 254 -17.13 -17.96 -9.26
CA ASP A 254 -18.12 -17.18 -10.00
C ASP A 254 -18.57 -15.96 -9.20
N ARG A 255 -18.89 -16.13 -7.90
CA ARG A 255 -19.28 -15.02 -7.03
C ARG A 255 -18.18 -13.99 -6.84
N ALA A 256 -16.94 -14.43 -6.70
CA ALA A 256 -15.78 -13.55 -6.58
C ALA A 256 -15.58 -12.72 -7.86
N GLU A 257 -15.69 -13.37 -9.02
CA GLU A 257 -15.59 -12.71 -10.31
C GLU A 257 -16.74 -11.73 -10.55
N GLU A 258 -17.99 -12.13 -10.26
CA GLU A 258 -19.17 -11.28 -10.37
C GLU A 258 -19.03 -9.99 -9.57
N MET A 259 -18.49 -10.05 -8.34
CA MET A 259 -18.23 -8.85 -7.54
C MET A 259 -17.26 -7.89 -8.24
N ILE A 260 -16.14 -8.40 -8.76
CA ILE A 260 -15.13 -7.57 -9.43
C ILE A 260 -15.66 -7.04 -10.77
N TYR A 261 -16.39 -7.86 -11.53
CA TYR A 261 -17.02 -7.43 -12.78
C TYR A 261 -18.09 -6.37 -12.56
N GLY A 262 -18.92 -6.50 -11.51
CA GLY A 262 -19.90 -5.47 -11.17
C GLY A 262 -19.24 -4.10 -10.95
N ILE A 263 -18.10 -4.08 -10.25
CA ILE A 263 -17.33 -2.84 -10.04
C ILE A 263 -16.69 -2.36 -11.35
N LEU A 264 -16.13 -3.26 -12.18
CA LEU A 264 -15.59 -2.91 -13.49
C LEU A 264 -16.63 -2.20 -14.38
N GLU A 265 -17.85 -2.74 -14.45
CA GLU A 265 -18.93 -2.14 -15.23
C GLU A 265 -19.34 -0.76 -14.66
N ALA A 266 -19.35 -0.61 -13.33
CA ALA A 266 -19.62 0.67 -12.68
C ALA A 266 -18.53 1.73 -12.93
N VAL A 267 -17.27 1.32 -13.09
CA VAL A 267 -16.15 2.22 -13.42
C VAL A 267 -16.26 2.78 -14.84
N ILE A 268 -16.79 2.01 -15.78
CA ILE A 268 -16.86 2.41 -17.20
C ILE A 268 -18.21 2.98 -17.63
N SER A 269 -19.22 2.89 -16.77
CA SER A 269 -20.53 3.55 -16.95
C SER A 269 -20.40 5.06 -16.73
#